data_AF-A0AAX0HA93-F1
#
_entry.id   AF-A0AAX0HA93-F1
#
_cell.length_a   1.000
_cell.length_b   1.000
_cell.length_c   1.000
_cell.angle_alpha   90.00
_cell.angle_beta   90.00
_cell.angle_gamma   90.00
#
_symmetry.space_group_name_H-M   'P 1'
#
loop_
_entity.id
_entity.type
_entity.pdbx_description
1 polymer ?
#
loop_
_entity_poly.entity_id
_entity_poly.type
_entity_poly.pdbx_seq_one_letter_code
_entity_poly.pdbx_strand_id
1 'polypeptide(L)'
;MYQISINESLKRISTTSKYTKTLRPAFGLDKYIDKQMSLENLSALKEDLITQITTYEPRINIDNINFITKTTGLDIELCYTVVDSGIKSSTLMEL
;
A
#
# COMPACT_ATOMS: atom_id res chain seq x y z
N MET A 1 24.61 1.60 5.34
CA MET A 1 23.49 0.68 5.03
C MET A 1 22.32 1.56 4.64
N TYR A 2 21.95 1.64 3.35
CA TYR A 2 20.91 2.57 2.89
C TYR A 2 19.55 2.17 3.47
N GLN A 3 19.13 2.88 4.51
CA GLN A 3 17.81 2.73 5.09
C GLN A 3 16.82 3.38 4.11
N ILE A 4 16.06 2.56 3.39
CA ILE A 4 15.01 3.07 2.50
C ILE A 4 14.01 3.82 3.37
N SER A 5 13.69 5.06 2.99
CA SER A 5 12.68 5.88 3.64
C SER A 5 11.33 5.16 3.62
N ILE A 6 10.53 5.30 4.67
CA ILE A 6 9.21 4.65 4.80
C ILE A 6 8.34 4.95 3.57
N ASN A 7 8.32 6.21 3.11
CA ASN A 7 7.62 6.61 1.89
C ASN A 7 8.07 5.85 0.63
N GLU A 8 9.38 5.60 0.49
CA GLU A 8 9.88 4.88 -0.68
C GLU A 8 9.58 3.39 -0.62
N SER A 9 9.55 2.80 0.58
CA SER A 9 9.11 1.42 0.75
C SER A 9 7.62 1.25 0.45
N LEU A 10 6.79 2.14 0.99
CA LEU A 10 5.37 2.20 0.66
C LEU A 10 5.15 2.33 -0.86
N LYS A 11 5.84 3.28 -1.50
CA LYS A 11 5.76 3.45 -2.96
C LYS A 11 6.18 2.18 -3.72
N ARG A 12 7.17 1.43 -3.24
CA ARG A 12 7.56 0.14 -3.85
C ARG A 12 6.48 -0.93 -3.67
N ILE A 13 5.78 -0.96 -2.55
CA ILE A 13 4.66 -1.89 -2.32
C ILE A 13 3.50 -1.62 -3.28
N SER A 14 3.13 -0.35 -3.53
CA SER A 14 2.06 -0.04 -4.49
C SER A 14 2.44 -0.24 -5.94
N THR A 15 3.66 0.10 -6.32
CA THR A 15 4.10 0.00 -7.73
C THR A 15 4.46 -1.41 -8.16
N THR A 16 4.90 -2.26 -7.23
CA THR A 16 5.31 -3.63 -7.56
C THR A 16 4.09 -4.53 -7.62
N SER A 17 3.90 -5.21 -8.76
CA SER A 17 2.89 -6.26 -8.85
C SER A 17 3.36 -7.54 -8.16
N LYS A 18 2.44 -8.25 -7.52
CA LYS A 18 2.72 -9.60 -7.00
C LYS A 18 3.29 -10.51 -8.10
N TYR A 19 4.13 -11.45 -7.70
CA TYR A 19 4.81 -12.43 -8.55
C TYR A 19 5.84 -11.87 -9.54
N THR A 20 6.11 -10.56 -9.53
CA THR A 20 7.15 -9.96 -10.41
C THR A 20 8.56 -10.10 -9.86
N LYS A 21 8.72 -10.23 -8.53
CA LYS A 21 10.03 -10.40 -7.88
C LYS A 21 10.32 -11.88 -7.68
N THR A 22 11.33 -12.38 -8.38
CA THR A 22 11.76 -13.79 -8.34
C THR A 22 12.08 -14.29 -6.93
N LEU A 23 12.75 -13.49 -6.11
CA LEU A 23 13.14 -13.85 -4.74
C LEU A 23 12.04 -13.57 -3.69
N ARG A 24 11.01 -12.80 -4.04
CA ARG A 24 9.93 -12.39 -3.14
C ARG A 24 8.60 -12.32 -3.90
N PRO A 25 8.04 -13.48 -4.29
CA PRO A 25 6.83 -13.51 -5.12
C PRO A 25 5.59 -12.93 -4.42
N ALA A 26 5.55 -12.99 -3.09
CA ALA A 26 4.47 -12.44 -2.28
C ALA A 26 4.57 -10.93 -2.03
N PHE A 27 5.60 -10.25 -2.56
CA PHE A 27 5.81 -8.81 -2.37
C PHE A 27 5.13 -8.00 -3.46
N GLY A 28 4.32 -7.04 -3.04
CA GLY A 28 3.60 -6.13 -3.94
C GLY A 28 2.09 -6.29 -3.83
N LEU A 29 1.38 -5.47 -4.58
CA LEU A 29 -0.08 -5.54 -4.68
C LEU A 29 -0.49 -6.31 -5.93
N ASP A 30 -1.58 -7.06 -5.83
CA ASP A 30 -2.22 -7.57 -7.04
C ASP A 30 -2.80 -6.38 -7.80
N LYS A 31 -2.57 -6.27 -9.11
CA LYS A 31 -3.09 -5.12 -9.85
C LYS A 31 -4.57 -5.36 -10.15
N TYR A 32 -5.45 -4.66 -9.43
CA TYR A 32 -6.90 -4.69 -9.63
C TYR A 32 -7.36 -3.92 -10.90
N ILE A 33 -6.45 -3.68 -11.85
CA ILE A 33 -6.67 -2.88 -13.08
C ILE A 33 -7.78 -3.40 -13.99
N ASP A 34 -8.07 -4.71 -13.97
CA ASP A 34 -9.12 -5.33 -14.79
C ASP A 34 -10.41 -5.63 -14.01
N LYS A 35 -10.50 -5.27 -12.72
CA LYS A 35 -11.66 -5.57 -11.88
C LYS A 35 -12.58 -4.37 -11.77
N GLN A 36 -13.90 -4.59 -11.84
CA GLN A 36 -14.88 -3.55 -11.56
C GLN A 36 -14.68 -2.99 -10.15
N MET A 37 -14.87 -1.68 -9.97
CA MET A 37 -14.90 -1.02 -8.66
C MET A 37 -16.18 -1.41 -7.89
N SER A 38 -16.31 -2.68 -7.53
CA SER A 38 -17.29 -3.16 -6.56
C SER A 38 -16.76 -2.95 -5.15
N LEU A 39 -17.67 -2.79 -4.19
CA LEU A 39 -17.33 -2.66 -2.78
C LEU A 39 -16.48 -3.83 -2.28
N GLU A 40 -16.77 -5.04 -2.76
CA GLU A 40 -16.04 -6.27 -2.44
C GLU A 40 -14.59 -6.21 -2.91
N ASN A 41 -14.36 -5.75 -4.15
CA ASN A 41 -13.01 -5.62 -4.71
C ASN A 41 -12.19 -4.55 -4.00
N LEU A 42 -12.81 -3.43 -3.62
CA LEU A 42 -12.16 -2.39 -2.82
C LEU A 42 -11.80 -2.87 -1.41
N SER A 43 -12.69 -3.64 -0.77
CA SER A 43 -12.41 -4.25 0.54
C SER A 43 -11.26 -5.24 0.45
N ALA A 44 -11.25 -6.11 -0.56
CA ALA A 44 -10.17 -7.06 -0.78
C ALA A 44 -8.82 -6.36 -1.03
N LEU A 45 -8.82 -5.28 -1.81
CA LEU A 45 -7.63 -4.45 -2.04
C LEU A 45 -7.15 -3.80 -0.73
N LYS A 46 -8.07 -3.32 0.11
CA LYS A 46 -7.74 -2.75 1.43
C LYS A 46 -7.07 -3.79 2.33
N GLU A 47 -7.65 -4.98 2.42
CA GLU A 47 -7.10 -6.08 3.25
C GLU A 47 -5.73 -6.52 2.75
N ASP A 48 -5.54 -6.59 1.44
CA ASP A 48 -4.24 -6.93 0.85
C ASP A 48 -3.19 -5.86 1.16
N LEU A 49 -3.55 -4.59 1.03
CA LEU A 49 -2.68 -3.45 1.34
C LEU A 49 -2.27 -3.43 2.81
N ILE A 50 -3.22 -3.69 3.73
CA ILE A 50 -2.93 -3.84 5.16
C ILE A 50 -1.93 -4.99 5.38
N THR A 51 -2.20 -6.15 4.80
CA THR A 51 -1.36 -7.34 4.96
C THR A 51 0.07 -7.12 4.44
N GLN A 52 0.22 -6.50 3.27
CA GLN A 52 1.51 -6.17 2.69
C GLN A 52 2.29 -5.17 3.57
N ILE A 53 1.62 -4.12 4.04
CA ILE A 53 2.25 -3.13 4.91
C ILE A 53 2.69 -3.75 6.24
N THR A 54 1.82 -4.52 6.91
CA THR A 54 2.17 -5.18 8.17
C THR A 54 3.31 -6.18 8.01
N THR A 55 3.38 -6.88 6.87
CA THR A 55 4.41 -7.91 6.62
C THR A 55 5.77 -7.29 6.27
N TYR A 56 5.79 -6.27 5.41
CA TYR A 56 7.02 -5.74 4.84
C TYR A 56 7.49 -4.43 5.49
N GLU A 57 6.62 -3.72 6.19
CA GLU A 57 6.92 -2.48 6.90
C GLU A 57 6.39 -2.52 8.35
N PRO A 58 7.00 -3.32 9.24
CA PRO A 58 6.61 -3.39 10.66
C PRO A 58 6.89 -2.09 11.45
N ARG A 59 7.54 -1.11 10.81
CA ARG A 59 7.89 0.19 11.40
C ARG A 59 6.70 1.16 11.46
N ILE A 60 5.62 0.87 10.75
CA ILE A 60 4.44 1.72 10.66
C ILE A 60 3.22 1.01 11.19
N ASN A 61 2.37 1.76 11.88
CA ASN A 61 1.04 1.33 12.27
C ASN A 61 0.02 2.07 11.41
N ILE A 62 -0.93 1.34 10.82
CA ILE A 62 -1.92 1.92 9.90
C ILE A 62 -3.05 2.52 10.73
N ASP A 63 -3.31 3.82 10.57
CA ASP A 63 -4.42 4.50 11.25
C ASP A 63 -5.68 4.52 10.36
N ASN A 64 -5.52 4.88 9.09
CA ASN A 64 -6.62 4.97 8.14
C ASN A 64 -6.16 4.76 6.69
N ILE A 65 -7.04 4.19 5.86
CA ILE A 65 -6.86 4.03 4.42
C ILE A 65 -8.10 4.59 3.74
N ASN A 66 -7.92 5.66 3.00
CA ASN A 66 -8.95 6.29 2.18
C ASN A 66 -8.71 5.97 0.71
N PHE A 67 -9.78 5.67 -0.01
CA PHE A 67 -9.77 5.46 -1.45
C PHE A 67 -10.41 6.67 -2.13
N ILE A 68 -9.68 7.32 -3.04
CA ILE A 68 -10.15 8.45 -3.82
C ILE A 68 -10.25 7.98 -5.28
N THR A 69 -11.48 7.78 -5.74
CA THR A 69 -11.73 7.39 -7.13
C THR A 69 -11.58 8.59 -8.06
N LYS A 70 -10.69 8.50 -9.05
CA LYS A 70 -10.56 9.46 -10.14
C LYS A 70 -11.13 8.89 -11.44
N THR A 71 -11.42 9.77 -12.40
CA THR A 71 -11.94 9.40 -13.73
C THR A 71 -11.03 8.44 -14.52
N THR A 72 -9.75 8.34 -14.17
CA THR A 72 -8.75 7.52 -14.87
C THR A 72 -7.99 6.56 -13.95
N GLY A 73 -8.38 6.41 -12.67
CA GLY A 73 -7.62 5.58 -11.73
C GLY A 73 -8.12 5.64 -10.29
N LEU A 74 -7.34 5.03 -9.40
CA LEU A 74 -7.63 4.96 -7.97
C LEU A 74 -6.44 5.53 -7.20
N ASP A 75 -6.67 6.59 -6.43
CA ASP A 75 -5.69 7.08 -5.47
C ASP A 75 -5.98 6.46 -4.11
N ILE A 76 -4.93 6.04 -3.41
CA ILE A 76 -5.00 5.58 -2.03
C ILE A 76 -4.29 6.59 -1.14
N GLU A 77 -5.02 7.22 -0.25
CA GLU A 77 -4.46 8.01 0.83
C GLU A 77 -4.31 7.11 2.07
N LEU A 78 -3.06 6.86 2.45
CA LEU A 78 -2.70 6.06 3.62
C LEU A 78 -2.22 6.99 4.73
N CYS A 79 -2.95 6.97 5.85
CA CYS A 79 -2.55 7.60 7.11
C CYS A 79 -1.93 6.56 8.03
N TYR A 80 -0.69 6.78 8.44
CA TYR A 80 0.05 5.86 9.29
C TYR A 80 0.85 6.59 10.37
N THR A 81 1.06 5.91 11.49
CA THR A 81 1.91 6.37 12.59
C THR A 81 3.22 5.59 12.57
N VAL A 82 4.36 6.29 12.59
CA VAL A 82 5.67 5.64 12.73
C VAL A 82 5.86 5.22 14.19
N VAL A 83 6.05 3.93 14.44
CA VAL A 83 6.11 3.35 15.80
C VAL A 83 7.24 3.94 16.63
N ASP A 84 8.37 4.23 16.00
CA ASP A 84 9.57 4.75 16.68
C ASP A 84 9.44 6.21 17.14
N SER A 85 8.71 7.03 16.38
CA SER A 85 8.61 8.48 16.63
C SER A 85 7.23 8.94 17.09
N GLY A 86 6.20 8.10 16.99
CA GLY A 86 4.80 8.48 17.23
C GLY A 86 4.26 9.52 16.24
N ILE A 87 4.99 9.82 15.18
CA ILE A 87 4.64 10.84 14.20
C ILE A 87 3.60 10.25 13.25
N LYS A 88 2.45 10.94 13.17
CA LYS A 88 1.42 10.68 12.17
C LYS A 88 1.87 11.28 10.84
N SER A 89 1.85 10.48 9.79
CA SER A 89 2.16 10.90 8.43
C SER A 89 1.10 10.36 7.49
N SER A 90 0.77 11.14 6.47
CA SER A 90 -0.07 10.70 5.36
C SER A 90 0.78 10.59 4.10
N THR A 91 0.50 9.57 3.28
CA THR A 91 1.08 9.44 1.95
C THR A 91 -0.02 9.16 0.94
N LEU A 92 0.13 9.73 -0.25
CA LEU A 92 -0.77 9.50 -1.37
C LEU A 92 -0.07 8.55 -2.35
N MET A 93 -0.76 7.47 -2.68
CA MET A 93 -0.28 6.40 -3.55
C MET A 93 -1.20 6.35 -4.77
N GLU A 94 -0.65 6.61 -5.94
CA GLU A 94 -1.37 6.47 -7.21
C GLU A 94 -1.30 4.99 -7.64
N LEU A 95 -2.44 4.41 -8.01
CA LEU A 95 -2.60 3.00 -8.42
C LEU A 95 -3.08 2.87 -9.87
#